data_AF-A0A8K0W537-F1
#
_entry.id   AF-A0A8K0W537-F1
#
_cell.length_a   1.000
_cell.length_b   1.000
_cell.length_c   1.000
_cell.angle_alpha   90.00
_cell.angle_beta   90.00
_cell.angle_gamma   90.00
#
_symmetry.space_group_name_H-M   'P 1'
#
loop_
_entity.id
_entity.type
_entity.pdbx_description
1 polymer ?
#
loop_
_entity_poly.entity_id
_entity_poly.type
_entity_poly.pdbx_seq_one_letter_code
_entity_poly.pdbx_strand_id
1 'polypeptide(L)'
;MSTSPTKSPASNPPIIPDPTNNGKIIRRAFLLEATLNLFTLPLLTHPRLILSHILLRPNTITPSTILFARFFAGIVVFGLTSSLLFGARNTRNGIESRRPTYLLLGLGEAAMLPVLGMEVAKRGGVDAALSVRAAVVSMAMLAPGLVWRVYVCVWRTEWLGRYREVDGRGSGSGSGTKYGAIGMNED
;
A
#
# COMPACT_ATOMS: atom_id res chain seq x y z
N MET A 1 10.99 26.94 21.95
CA MET A 1 11.05 26.32 20.61
C MET A 1 12.22 25.34 20.59
N SER A 2 11.95 24.05 20.79
CA SER A 2 12.98 22.99 20.72
C SER A 2 13.00 22.49 19.27
N THR A 3 14.09 22.75 18.56
CA THR A 3 14.27 22.29 17.18
C THR A 3 14.57 20.79 17.20
N SER A 4 13.70 19.99 16.60
CA SER A 4 13.94 18.57 16.36
C SER A 4 15.27 18.41 15.61
N PRO A 5 16.20 17.55 16.08
CA PRO A 5 17.46 17.37 15.38
C PRO A 5 17.19 16.72 14.03
N THR A 6 17.39 17.48 12.96
CA THR A 6 17.34 16.98 11.59
C THR A 6 18.37 15.87 11.45
N LYS A 7 17.88 14.63 11.39
CA LYS A 7 18.67 13.41 11.30
C LYS A 7 19.50 13.46 10.02
N SER A 8 20.83 13.53 10.16
CA SER A 8 21.73 13.56 8.99
C SER A 8 21.59 12.25 8.21
N PRO A 9 21.30 12.28 6.90
CA PRO A 9 21.20 11.08 6.06
C PRO A 9 22.51 10.29 5.96
N ALA A 10 23.64 10.87 6.40
CA ALA A 10 24.96 10.24 6.42
C ALA A 10 25.17 9.29 7.62
N SER A 11 24.35 9.36 8.69
CA SER A 11 24.42 8.40 9.79
C SER A 11 23.24 7.43 9.69
N ASN A 12 23.50 6.18 9.28
CA ASN A 12 22.58 5.07 9.47
C ASN A 12 23.05 4.28 10.70
N PRO A 13 22.77 4.75 11.94
CA PRO A 13 23.19 3.99 13.11
C PRO A 13 22.48 2.63 13.10
N PRO A 14 23.19 1.55 13.48
CA PRO A 14 22.62 0.22 13.52
C PRO A 14 21.35 0.22 14.35
N ILE A 15 20.32 -0.47 13.85
CA ILE A 15 19.03 -0.58 14.54
C ILE A 15 18.85 -1.97 15.11
N ILE A 16 18.19 -2.04 16.26
CA ILE A 16 17.67 -3.28 16.81
C ILE A 16 16.14 -3.21 16.71
N PRO A 17 15.49 -4.06 15.89
CA PRO A 17 14.04 -4.16 15.86
C PRO A 17 13.50 -4.52 17.24
N ASP A 18 12.42 -3.86 17.66
CA ASP A 18 11.77 -4.20 18.93
C ASP A 18 11.22 -5.63 18.86
N PRO A 19 11.62 -6.55 19.77
CA PRO A 19 11.16 -7.93 19.74
C PRO A 19 9.65 -8.06 20.00
N THR A 20 9.05 -7.10 20.72
CA THR A 20 7.61 -7.10 21.04
C THR A 20 6.77 -6.51 19.90
N ASN A 21 7.28 -5.46 19.24
CA ASN A 21 6.60 -4.76 18.15
C ASN A 21 7.42 -4.81 16.86
N ASN A 22 7.75 -6.01 16.38
CA ASN A 22 8.56 -6.21 15.16
C ASN A 22 7.79 -6.02 13.84
N GLY A 23 6.47 -5.80 13.92
CA GLY A 23 5.58 -5.65 12.78
C GLY A 23 5.32 -6.93 11.97
N LYS A 24 5.43 -8.12 12.60
CA LYS A 24 5.19 -9.43 11.95
C LYS A 24 3.85 -9.53 11.23
N ILE A 25 2.79 -8.94 11.79
CA ILE A 25 1.44 -8.91 11.19
C ILE A 25 1.49 -8.17 9.85
N ILE A 26 2.03 -6.94 9.85
CA ILE A 26 2.11 -6.10 8.66
C ILE A 26 3.02 -6.69 7.59
N ARG A 27 4.14 -7.31 7.99
CA ARG A 27 5.02 -7.98 7.02
C ARG A 27 4.31 -9.14 6.31
N ARG A 28 3.52 -9.93 7.04
CA ARG A 28 2.71 -11.00 6.44
C ARG A 28 1.62 -10.43 5.55
N ALA A 29 0.94 -9.37 5.98
CA ALA A 29 -0.05 -8.67 5.15
C ALA A 29 0.59 -8.14 3.86
N PHE A 30 1.75 -7.47 3.93
CA PHE A 30 2.46 -6.95 2.76
C PHE A 30 2.86 -8.05 1.78
N LEU A 31 3.36 -9.19 2.28
CA LEU A 31 3.70 -10.33 1.43
C LEU A 31 2.46 -10.96 0.79
N LEU A 32 1.37 -11.08 1.54
CA LEU A 32 0.10 -11.58 1.02
C LEU A 32 -0.47 -10.64 -0.05
N GLU A 33 -0.54 -9.35 0.23
CA GLU A 33 -0.99 -8.31 -0.71
C GLU A 33 -0.11 -8.29 -1.96
N ALA A 34 1.21 -8.36 -1.81
CA ALA A 34 2.13 -8.44 -2.96
C ALA A 34 1.88 -9.70 -3.81
N THR A 35 1.58 -10.83 -3.17
CA THR A 35 1.23 -12.07 -3.87
C THR A 35 -0.11 -11.94 -4.60
N LEU A 36 -1.11 -11.33 -3.96
CA LEU A 36 -2.42 -11.09 -4.58
C LEU A 36 -2.29 -10.17 -5.80
N ASN A 37 -1.42 -9.17 -5.75
CA ASN A 37 -1.12 -8.31 -6.88
C ASN A 37 -0.50 -9.08 -8.07
N LEU A 38 0.19 -10.22 -7.85
CA LEU A 38 0.68 -11.04 -8.96
C LEU A 38 -0.46 -11.66 -9.78
N PHE A 39 -1.66 -11.80 -9.22
CA PHE A 39 -2.83 -12.23 -9.99
C PHE A 39 -3.29 -11.19 -11.01
N THR A 40 -2.73 -9.97 -11.02
CA THR A 40 -2.95 -9.01 -12.11
C THR A 40 -2.01 -9.20 -13.31
N LEU A 41 -1.09 -10.17 -13.27
CA LEU A 41 -0.21 -10.51 -14.41
C LEU A 41 -0.96 -10.79 -15.72
N PRO A 42 -2.11 -11.50 -15.73
CA PRO A 42 -2.90 -11.68 -16.94
C PRO A 42 -3.40 -10.37 -17.55
N LEU A 43 -3.66 -9.33 -16.75
CA LEU A 43 -4.07 -8.02 -17.26
C LEU A 43 -2.92 -7.33 -18.03
N LEU A 44 -1.67 -7.60 -17.66
CA LEU A 44 -0.49 -7.09 -18.36
C LEU A 44 -0.17 -7.90 -19.64
N THR A 45 -0.18 -9.22 -19.53
CA THR A 45 0.23 -10.13 -20.61
C THR A 45 -0.87 -10.36 -21.64
N HIS A 46 -2.11 -10.55 -21.19
CA HIS A 46 -3.29 -10.86 -22.00
C HIS A 46 -4.44 -9.87 -21.75
N PRO A 47 -4.21 -8.55 -21.95
CA PRO A 47 -5.19 -7.50 -21.60
C PRO A 47 -6.53 -7.67 -22.31
N ARG A 48 -6.55 -8.10 -23.58
CA ARG A 48 -7.80 -8.27 -24.34
C ARG A 48 -8.75 -9.30 -23.70
N LEU A 49 -8.20 -10.42 -23.25
CA LEU A 49 -8.96 -11.50 -22.62
C LEU A 49 -9.55 -11.04 -21.29
N ILE A 50 -8.75 -10.36 -20.47
CA ILE A 50 -9.23 -9.86 -19.17
C ILE A 50 -10.25 -8.73 -19.35
N LEU A 51 -9.97 -7.78 -20.24
CA LEU A 51 -10.89 -6.68 -20.53
C LEU A 51 -12.23 -7.19 -21.09
N SER A 52 -12.24 -8.28 -21.87
CA SER A 52 -13.50 -8.84 -22.37
C SER A 52 -14.40 -9.42 -21.28
N HIS A 53 -13.84 -9.79 -20.12
CA HIS A 53 -14.62 -10.27 -18.98
C HIS A 53 -15.07 -9.14 -18.04
N ILE A 54 -14.35 -8.01 -18.04
CA ILE A 54 -14.59 -6.88 -17.14
C ILE A 54 -15.54 -5.85 -17.77
N LEU A 55 -15.31 -5.52 -19.04
CA LEU A 55 -16.07 -4.50 -19.76
C LEU A 55 -17.45 -5.01 -20.13
N LEU A 56 -18.44 -4.12 -20.05
CA LEU A 56 -19.80 -4.42 -20.50
C LEU A 56 -19.88 -4.65 -22.02
N ARG A 57 -19.03 -3.94 -22.79
CA ARG A 57 -18.99 -4.02 -24.26
C ARG A 57 -17.56 -4.33 -24.74
N PRO A 58 -17.21 -5.61 -24.94
CA PRO A 58 -15.86 -5.99 -25.38
C PRO A 58 -15.52 -5.46 -26.79
N ASN A 59 -16.52 -5.16 -27.62
CA ASN A 59 -16.33 -4.66 -28.98
C ASN A 59 -15.72 -3.24 -29.02
N THR A 60 -15.72 -2.51 -27.90
CA THR A 60 -15.12 -1.17 -27.80
C THR A 60 -13.68 -1.21 -27.29
N ILE A 61 -13.05 -2.39 -27.20
CA ILE A 61 -11.64 -2.49 -26.81
C ILE A 61 -10.77 -1.87 -27.90
N THR A 62 -10.15 -0.74 -27.58
CA THR A 62 -9.23 -0.02 -28.48
C THR A 62 -7.77 -0.29 -28.09
N PRO A 63 -6.80 -0.02 -28.99
CA PRO A 63 -5.39 -0.03 -28.64
C PRO A 63 -5.05 0.85 -27.42
N SER A 64 -5.74 1.99 -27.27
CA SER A 64 -5.59 2.89 -26.13
C SER A 64 -6.03 2.25 -24.80
N THR A 65 -7.17 1.54 -24.80
CA THR A 65 -7.65 0.81 -23.61
C THR A 65 -6.67 -0.31 -23.21
N ILE A 66 -6.08 -0.99 -24.20
CA ILE A 66 -5.06 -2.03 -23.96
C ILE A 66 -3.80 -1.41 -23.37
N LEU A 67 -3.33 -0.29 -23.93
CA LEU A 67 -2.16 0.43 -23.41
C LEU A 67 -2.41 0.88 -21.97
N PHE A 68 -3.58 1.45 -21.69
CA PHE A 68 -3.96 1.86 -20.34
C PHE A 68 -4.00 0.68 -19.36
N ALA A 69 -4.59 -0.46 -19.73
CA ALA A 69 -4.61 -1.66 -18.90
C ALA A 69 -3.20 -2.17 -18.57
N ARG A 70 -2.30 -2.17 -19.56
CA ARG A 70 -0.90 -2.55 -19.37
C ARG A 70 -0.13 -1.55 -18.51
N PHE A 71 -0.33 -0.25 -18.73
CA PHE A 71 0.28 0.80 -17.92
C PHE A 71 -0.18 0.69 -16.47
N PHE A 72 -1.48 0.52 -16.25
CA PHE A 72 -2.05 0.38 -14.92
C PHE A 72 -1.52 -0.87 -14.21
N ALA A 73 -1.59 -2.05 -14.84
CA ALA A 73 -1.05 -3.27 -14.24
C ALA A 73 0.47 -3.17 -14.03
N GLY A 74 1.22 -2.79 -15.07
CA GLY A 74 2.68 -2.81 -15.11
C GLY A 74 3.38 -1.75 -14.27
N ILE A 75 2.82 -0.54 -14.20
CA ILE A 75 3.46 0.58 -13.46
C ILE A 75 2.76 0.80 -12.13
N VAL A 76 1.43 0.90 -12.11
CA VAL A 76 0.71 1.21 -10.88
C VAL A 76 0.72 -0.01 -9.95
N VAL A 77 0.21 -1.16 -10.39
CA VAL A 77 0.09 -2.33 -9.51
C VAL A 77 1.47 -2.91 -9.16
N PHE A 78 2.36 -3.12 -10.12
CA PHE A 78 3.71 -3.65 -9.82
C PHE A 78 4.62 -2.64 -9.11
N GLY A 79 4.46 -1.33 -9.36
CA GLY A 79 5.15 -0.29 -8.59
C GLY A 79 4.78 -0.34 -7.11
N LEU A 80 3.48 -0.38 -6.81
CA LEU A 80 2.98 -0.50 -5.44
C LEU A 80 3.36 -1.85 -4.81
N THR A 81 3.38 -2.92 -5.60
CA THR A 81 3.86 -4.25 -5.16
C THR A 81 5.32 -4.20 -4.73
N SER A 82 6.16 -3.46 -5.45
CA SER A 82 7.57 -3.28 -5.09
C SER A 82 7.71 -2.52 -3.76
N SER A 83 6.88 -1.51 -3.51
CA SER A 83 6.82 -0.81 -2.21
C SER A 83 6.40 -1.73 -1.06
N LEU A 84 5.41 -2.61 -1.27
CA LEU A 84 5.01 -3.63 -0.30
C LEU A 84 6.18 -4.60 0.01
N LEU A 85 6.87 -5.09 -1.01
CA LEU A 85 8.03 -5.98 -0.82
C LEU A 85 9.17 -5.28 -0.07
N PHE A 86 9.38 -3.98 -0.33
CA PHE A 86 10.38 -3.18 0.38
C PHE A 86 10.01 -3.01 1.86
N GLY A 87 8.76 -2.62 2.15
CA GLY A 87 8.29 -2.41 3.52
C GLY A 87 8.17 -3.71 4.36
N ALA A 88 8.10 -4.87 3.71
CA ALA A 88 8.11 -6.17 4.38
C ALA A 88 9.46 -6.51 5.05
N ARG A 89 10.54 -5.79 4.69
CA ARG A 89 11.87 -5.96 5.28
C ARG A 89 11.92 -5.35 6.68
N ASN A 90 12.74 -5.95 7.55
CA ASN A 90 13.03 -5.44 8.90
C ASN A 90 14.27 -4.54 8.92
N THR A 91 14.38 -3.67 7.92
CA THR A 91 15.37 -2.61 7.88
C THR A 91 14.72 -1.32 8.37
N ARG A 92 15.53 -0.32 8.76
CA ARG A 92 15.07 1.01 9.18
C ARG A 92 14.11 1.62 8.15
N ASN A 93 14.58 1.73 6.91
CA ASN A 93 13.80 2.26 5.79
C ASN A 93 12.57 1.39 5.49
N GLY A 94 12.66 0.07 5.71
CA GLY A 94 11.53 -0.84 5.58
C GLY A 94 10.43 -0.55 6.60
N ILE A 95 10.79 -0.33 7.86
CA ILE A 95 9.83 -0.01 8.93
C ILE A 95 9.19 1.36 8.70
N GLU A 96 10.00 2.38 8.40
CA GLU A 96 9.50 3.74 8.16
C GLU A 96 8.63 3.85 6.91
N SER A 97 8.89 3.03 5.89
CA SER A 97 8.11 3.03 4.63
C SER A 97 6.75 2.34 4.74
N ARG A 98 6.45 1.58 5.81
CA ARG A 98 5.17 0.85 5.95
C ARG A 98 3.95 1.78 5.97
N ARG A 99 4.00 2.83 6.79
CA ARG A 99 2.91 3.81 6.90
C ARG A 99 2.66 4.55 5.57
N PRO A 100 3.65 5.18 4.93
CA PRO A 100 3.41 5.87 3.66
C PRO A 100 2.98 4.90 2.55
N THR A 101 3.45 3.65 2.55
CA THR A 101 2.96 2.62 1.62
C THR A 101 1.47 2.39 1.81
N TYR A 102 1.00 2.15 3.04
CA TYR A 102 -0.42 1.96 3.33
C TYR A 102 -1.29 3.20 3.07
N LEU A 103 -0.77 4.40 3.32
CA LEU A 103 -1.50 5.62 2.97
C LEU A 103 -1.64 5.77 1.44
N LEU A 104 -0.57 5.50 0.68
CA LEU A 104 -0.61 5.59 -0.79
C LEU A 104 -1.56 4.55 -1.40
N LEU A 105 -1.51 3.30 -0.93
CA LEU A 105 -2.44 2.25 -1.37
C LEU A 105 -3.89 2.60 -0.99
N GLY A 106 -4.11 3.02 0.26
CA GLY A 106 -5.43 3.40 0.75
C GLY A 106 -6.02 4.59 -0.01
N LEU A 107 -5.21 5.57 -0.40
CA LEU A 107 -5.65 6.69 -1.23
C LEU A 107 -6.13 6.22 -2.61
N GLY A 108 -5.40 5.28 -3.23
CA GLY A 108 -5.79 4.69 -4.50
C GLY A 108 -7.14 3.97 -4.42
N GLU A 109 -7.34 3.16 -3.38
CA GLU A 109 -8.60 2.45 -3.14
C GLU A 109 -9.76 3.40 -2.81
N ALA A 110 -9.50 4.42 -1.99
CA ALA A 110 -10.47 5.45 -1.63
C ALA A 110 -10.91 6.28 -2.85
N ALA A 111 -10.03 6.48 -3.83
CA ALA A 111 -10.39 7.13 -5.10
C ALA A 111 -11.14 6.17 -6.04
N MET A 112 -10.78 4.88 -6.08
CA MET A 112 -11.41 3.90 -6.96
C MET A 112 -12.81 3.48 -6.51
N LEU A 113 -13.07 3.33 -5.21
CA LEU A 113 -14.37 2.86 -4.70
C LEU A 113 -15.54 3.77 -5.11
N PRO A 114 -15.47 5.11 -5.02
CA PRO A 114 -16.51 6.00 -5.55
C PRO A 114 -16.71 5.86 -7.05
N VAL A 115 -15.63 5.72 -7.82
CA VAL A 115 -15.72 5.52 -9.29
C VAL A 115 -16.46 4.22 -9.61
N LEU A 116 -16.14 3.13 -8.92
CA LEU A 116 -16.86 1.86 -9.07
C LEU A 116 -18.32 1.97 -8.60
N GLY A 117 -18.57 2.70 -7.50
CA GLY A 117 -19.92 2.98 -7.02
C GLY A 117 -20.77 3.74 -8.03
N MET A 118 -20.19 4.71 -8.75
CA MET A 118 -20.85 5.39 -9.87
C MET A 118 -21.15 4.43 -11.02
N GLU A 119 -20.23 3.51 -11.36
CA GLU A 119 -20.49 2.49 -12.39
C GLU A 119 -21.62 1.52 -11.98
N VAL A 120 -21.71 1.14 -10.70
CA VAL A 120 -22.83 0.36 -10.17
C VAL A 120 -24.14 1.16 -10.25
N ALA A 121 -24.12 2.45 -9.91
CA ALA A 121 -25.30 3.32 -9.94
C ALA A 121 -25.89 3.46 -11.35
N LYS A 122 -25.06 3.37 -12.40
CA LYS A 122 -25.51 3.35 -13.80
C LYS A 122 -26.27 2.07 -14.20
N ARG A 123 -26.29 1.02 -13.36
CA ARG A 123 -27.02 -0.24 -13.55
C ARG A 123 -26.83 -0.91 -14.93
N GLY A 124 -25.66 -0.76 -15.54
CA GLY A 124 -25.40 -1.30 -16.88
C GLY A 124 -26.08 -0.54 -18.03
N GLY A 125 -26.45 0.73 -17.79
CA GLY A 125 -27.01 1.63 -18.80
C GLY A 125 -26.04 1.95 -19.94
N VAL A 126 -26.48 2.83 -20.86
CA VAL A 126 -25.75 3.08 -22.11
C VAL A 126 -24.34 3.63 -21.86
N ASP A 127 -24.14 4.33 -20.76
CA ASP A 127 -22.88 4.98 -20.36
C ASP A 127 -22.06 4.19 -19.33
N ALA A 128 -22.44 2.94 -19.02
CA ALA A 128 -21.70 2.08 -18.12
C ALA A 128 -20.51 1.41 -18.85
N ALA A 129 -19.31 1.59 -18.32
CA ALA A 129 -18.10 0.97 -18.83
C ALA A 129 -17.97 -0.47 -18.32
N LEU A 130 -18.35 -0.69 -17.05
CA LEU A 130 -18.23 -1.98 -16.37
C LEU A 130 -19.57 -2.69 -16.25
N SER A 131 -19.54 -4.03 -16.26
CA SER A 131 -20.70 -4.79 -15.82
C SER A 131 -20.94 -4.57 -14.31
N VAL A 132 -22.21 -4.54 -13.88
CA VAL A 132 -22.56 -4.36 -12.45
C VAL A 132 -21.88 -5.43 -11.59
N ARG A 133 -21.83 -6.68 -12.09
CA ARG A 133 -21.13 -7.78 -11.42
C ARG A 133 -19.65 -7.50 -11.25
N ALA A 134 -18.96 -7.05 -12.31
CA ALA A 134 -17.54 -6.73 -12.25
C ALA A 134 -17.26 -5.57 -11.28
N ALA A 135 -18.09 -4.53 -11.31
CA ALA A 135 -17.95 -3.38 -10.41
C ALA A 135 -18.16 -3.77 -8.94
N VAL A 136 -19.23 -4.52 -8.62
CA VAL A 136 -19.50 -5.00 -7.25
C VAL A 136 -18.41 -5.94 -6.75
N VAL A 137 -17.96 -6.89 -7.57
CA VAL A 137 -16.87 -7.80 -7.19
C VAL A 137 -15.57 -7.02 -6.94
N SER A 138 -15.27 -6.02 -7.78
CA SER A 138 -14.10 -5.16 -7.59
C SER A 138 -14.19 -4.36 -6.28
N MET A 139 -15.36 -3.79 -5.97
CA MET A 139 -15.59 -3.10 -4.70
C MET A 139 -15.43 -4.04 -3.49
N ALA A 140 -15.96 -5.26 -3.58
CA ALA A 140 -15.86 -6.26 -2.52
C ALA A 140 -14.41 -6.73 -2.28
N MET A 141 -13.53 -6.64 -3.30
CA MET A 141 -12.11 -6.93 -3.15
C MET A 141 -11.31 -5.74 -2.60
N LEU A 142 -11.66 -4.51 -2.98
CA LEU A 142 -10.93 -3.31 -2.56
C LEU A 142 -11.34 -2.82 -1.17
N ALA A 143 -12.63 -2.89 -0.82
CA ALA A 143 -13.15 -2.32 0.42
C ALA A 143 -12.53 -2.96 1.69
N PRO A 144 -12.38 -4.30 1.80
CA PRO A 144 -11.73 -4.90 2.97
C PRO A 144 -10.29 -4.44 3.14
N GLY A 145 -9.55 -4.28 2.03
CA GLY A 145 -8.19 -3.74 2.05
C GLY A 145 -8.15 -2.31 2.58
N LEU A 146 -9.04 -1.44 2.08
CA LEU A 146 -9.10 -0.05 2.54
C LEU A 146 -9.43 0.02 4.03
N VAL A 147 -10.44 -0.72 4.48
CA VAL A 147 -10.83 -0.79 5.90
C VAL A 147 -9.66 -1.27 6.76
N TRP A 148 -8.94 -2.31 6.31
CA TRP A 148 -7.74 -2.80 6.98
C TRP A 148 -6.66 -1.74 7.12
N ARG A 149 -6.36 -0.99 6.05
CA ARG A 149 -5.33 0.05 6.07
C ARG A 149 -5.70 1.20 6.99
N VAL A 150 -6.95 1.65 6.95
CA VAL A 150 -7.46 2.68 7.87
C VAL A 150 -7.38 2.17 9.32
N TYR A 151 -7.78 0.93 9.56
CA TYR A 151 -7.68 0.30 10.88
C TYR A 151 -6.25 0.28 11.43
N VAL A 152 -5.28 -0.18 10.63
CA VAL A 152 -3.86 -0.23 11.02
C VAL A 152 -3.28 1.17 11.22
N CYS A 153 -3.56 2.11 10.32
CA CYS A 153 -2.95 3.44 10.34
C CYS A 153 -3.51 4.35 11.44
N VAL A 154 -4.76 4.16 11.86
CA VAL A 154 -5.43 5.00 12.86
C VAL A 154 -5.45 4.33 14.24
N TRP A 155 -5.81 3.04 14.32
CA TRP A 155 -6.02 2.36 15.61
C TRP A 155 -4.87 1.44 16.03
N ARG A 156 -4.20 0.76 15.09
CA ARG A 156 -3.15 -0.25 15.42
C ARG A 156 -1.78 0.12 14.88
N THR A 157 -1.36 1.35 15.16
CA THR A 157 -0.06 1.88 14.70
C THR A 157 1.13 1.07 15.24
N GLU A 158 0.95 0.36 16.35
CA GLU A 158 1.95 -0.55 16.92
C GLU A 158 2.29 -1.73 15.99
N TRP A 159 1.37 -2.12 15.10
CA TRP A 159 1.61 -3.21 14.14
C TRP A 159 2.54 -2.82 13.00
N LEU A 160 2.71 -1.52 12.74
CA LEU A 160 3.66 -1.02 11.73
C LEU A 160 5.12 -1.29 12.14
N GLY A 161 5.35 -1.59 13.41
CA GLY A 161 6.65 -1.99 13.94
C GLY A 161 7.47 -0.81 14.44
N ARG A 162 8.32 -1.09 15.42
CA ARG A 162 9.19 -0.12 16.09
C ARG A 162 10.63 -0.63 16.09
N TYR A 163 11.57 0.29 16.14
CA TYR A 163 12.98 -0.02 16.28
C TYR A 163 13.65 0.89 17.30
N ARG A 164 14.75 0.41 17.87
CA ARG A 164 15.66 1.20 18.72
C ARG A 164 16.95 1.50 17.96
N GLU A 165 17.43 2.73 18.11
CA GLU A 165 18.74 3.13 17.60
C GLU A 165 19.82 2.71 18.60
N VAL A 166 20.89 2.09 18.11
CA VAL A 166 22.07 1.83 18.92
C VAL A 166 23.02 3.00 18.73
N ASP A 167 23.11 3.88 19.72
CA ASP A 167 24.08 4.97 19.72
C ASP A 167 25.49 4.38 19.87
N GLY A 168 26.31 4.54 18.83
CA GLY A 168 27.68 4.04 18.77
C GLY A 168 28.69 4.78 19.66
N ARG A 169 28.27 5.48 20.71
CA ARG A 169 29.17 6.08 21.71
C ARG A 169 29.08 5.29 23.01
N GLY A 170 30.11 4.50 23.25
CA GLY A 170 30.27 3.76 24.51
C GLY A 170 30.29 4.67 25.73
N SER A 171 29.82 4.11 26.84
CA SER A 171 30.02 4.53 28.24
C SER A 171 29.64 5.95 28.64
N GLY A 172 28.57 6.05 29.41
CA GLY A 172 28.41 7.12 30.41
C GLY A 172 27.04 7.75 30.46
N SER A 173 26.27 7.38 31.49
CA SER A 173 25.25 8.18 32.18
C SER A 173 24.12 8.83 31.37
N GLY A 174 22.88 8.43 31.67
CA GLY A 174 21.68 9.18 31.30
C GLY A 174 20.78 8.47 30.29
N SER A 175 19.97 7.54 30.80
CA SER A 175 18.88 6.85 30.10
C SER A 175 17.97 7.82 29.33
N GLY A 176 18.14 7.86 28.01
CA GLY A 176 17.17 8.41 27.07
C GLY A 176 16.99 7.45 25.90
N THR A 177 16.26 6.35 26.09
CA THR A 177 15.91 5.45 24.99
C THR A 177 15.03 6.21 23.98
N LYS A 178 15.63 6.79 22.94
CA LYS A 178 14.88 7.39 21.82
C LYS A 178 14.31 6.26 20.98
N TYR A 179 13.02 6.00 21.16
CA TYR A 179 12.26 5.20 20.22
C TYR A 179 12.12 6.01 18.93
N GLY A 180 12.59 5.46 17.81
CA GLY A 180 12.22 5.95 16.48
C GLY A 180 10.75 5.63 16.27
N ALA A 181 9.85 6.54 16.67
CA ALA A 181 8.44 6.44 16.35
C ALA A 181 8.20 7.01 14.95
N ILE A 182 7.32 6.36 14.19
CA ILE A 182 6.79 6.87 12.94
C ILE A 182 6.11 8.20 13.29
N GLY A 183 6.73 9.32 12.90
CA GLY A 183 6.27 10.66 13.26
C GLY A 183 4.77 10.81 13.05
N MET A 184 4.05 11.00 14.16
CA MET A 184 2.82 11.77 14.12
C MET A 184 3.29 13.22 14.11
N ASN A 185 3.08 13.93 13.00
CA ASN A 185 2.83 15.35 13.13
C ASN A 185 1.50 15.43 13.89
N GLU A 186 1.60 15.66 15.19
CA GLU A 186 0.50 16.23 15.96
C GLU A 186 0.52 17.72 15.64
N ASP A 187 -0.50 18.17 14.91
CA ASP A 187 -0.91 19.57 14.89
C ASP A 187 -1.74 19.85 16.15
#